data_AF-A0A091PQ44-F1
#
_entry.id   AF-A0A091PQ44-F1
#
_cell.length_a   1.000
_cell.length_b   1.000
_cell.length_c   1.000
_cell.angle_alpha   90.00
_cell.angle_beta   90.00
_cell.angle_gamma   90.00
#
_symmetry.space_group_name_H-M   'P 1'
#
loop_
_entity.id
_entity.type
_entity.pdbx_description
1 polymer ?
#
loop_
_entity_poly.entity_id
_entity_poly.type
_entity_poly.pdbx_seq_one_letter_code
_entity_poly.pdbx_strand_id
1 'polypeptide(L)'
;VSKQMLEQVLRELQPLCTTEQQFIEKFFQLNHSAADLQVLEVSARTLSSPVPLAKEPTTQLLCEIFSCLEPELRGFLDICNKVHPFGCLQVLVTLNDSIFEMWDSSSSLPSSFLNTVLGNMLLLAKSSFNKCIGTLCKEIEEAKLPSKMKGGILPSVSRFEEFVNFSEEVFRTAQRRGELDKAHLRLAGSVFSSINSLSSANLKVNTDMVMMENFHHIHCFLCQKKIHCLEGKKREAKQRYSEHMEKYVIKYLGQPLEKLHHFFEGVKARVAQGVKEEEVSFQLAYSKQELRKVIEKYPGKEVKRALETLYRKIHKYLSPEENLLPVVWHAMEQEFLRQYQEFEDLIQRCYAGSGIAMDFTMEDLLSYFNSITLSN
;
A
#
# COMPACT_ATOMS: atom_id res chain seq x y z
N VAL A 1 24.66 -5.39 -11.59
CA VAL A 1 25.09 -5.65 -12.98
C VAL A 1 24.44 -4.67 -13.95
N SER A 2 23.12 -4.67 -14.17
CA SER A 2 22.48 -3.79 -15.17
C SER A 2 22.69 -2.28 -14.94
N LYS A 3 22.63 -1.80 -13.68
CA LYS A 3 22.94 -0.40 -13.33
C LYS A 3 24.35 0.01 -13.75
N GLN A 4 25.37 -0.71 -13.27
CA GLN A 4 26.78 -0.44 -13.58
C GLN A 4 27.08 -0.52 -15.08
N MET A 5 26.46 -1.47 -15.79
CA MET A 5 26.64 -1.57 -17.25
C MET A 5 26.03 -0.37 -17.97
N LEU A 6 24.83 0.07 -17.58
CA LEU A 6 24.21 1.24 -18.18
C LEU A 6 25.00 2.52 -17.89
N GLU A 7 25.46 2.72 -16.65
CA GLU A 7 26.34 3.84 -16.29
C GLU A 7 27.62 3.84 -17.14
N GLN A 8 28.24 2.68 -17.32
CA GLN A 8 29.44 2.56 -18.15
C GLN A 8 29.15 2.89 -19.63
N VAL A 9 28.07 2.36 -20.20
CA VAL A 9 27.68 2.66 -21.59
C VAL A 9 27.45 4.17 -21.77
N LEU A 10 26.71 4.81 -20.86
CA LEU A 10 26.44 6.25 -20.93
C LEU A 10 27.72 7.09 -20.81
N ARG A 11 28.64 6.70 -19.92
CA ARG A 11 29.93 7.35 -19.73
C ARG A 11 30.83 7.29 -20.97
N GLU A 12 30.85 6.17 -21.67
CA GLU A 12 31.64 6.00 -22.89
C GLU A 12 30.99 6.69 -24.11
N LEU A 13 29.66 6.74 -24.18
CA LEU A 13 28.94 7.42 -25.26
C LEU A 13 29.12 8.95 -25.23
N GLN A 14 29.18 9.53 -24.04
CA GLN A 14 29.30 10.98 -23.86
C GLN A 14 30.48 11.62 -24.62
N PRO A 15 31.75 11.21 -24.41
CA PRO A 15 32.89 11.82 -25.08
C PRO A 15 32.88 11.57 -26.59
N LEU A 16 32.38 10.42 -27.05
CA LEU A 16 32.28 10.08 -28.47
C LEU A 16 31.34 11.03 -29.20
N CYS A 17 30.10 11.16 -28.74
CA CYS A 17 29.12 12.04 -29.38
C CYS A 17 29.51 13.52 -29.24
N THR A 18 30.11 13.92 -28.11
CA THR A 18 30.51 15.32 -27.88
C THR A 18 31.68 15.70 -28.79
N THR A 19 32.67 14.83 -28.94
CA THR A 19 33.85 15.09 -29.79
C THR A 19 33.45 15.18 -31.26
N GLU A 20 32.60 14.27 -31.74
CA GLU A 20 32.12 14.28 -33.12
C GLU A 20 31.26 15.51 -33.41
N GLN A 21 30.37 15.89 -32.48
CA GLN A 21 29.59 17.12 -32.61
C GLN A 21 30.49 18.36 -32.70
N GLN A 22 31.49 18.47 -31.83
CA GLN A 22 32.45 19.57 -31.87
C GLN A 22 33.30 19.57 -33.15
N PHE A 23 33.65 18.40 -33.68
CA PHE A 23 34.37 18.27 -34.94
C PHE A 23 33.54 18.80 -36.12
N ILE A 24 32.28 18.38 -36.24
CA ILE A 24 31.37 18.82 -37.32
C ILE A 24 31.13 20.33 -37.24
N GLU A 25 30.83 20.85 -36.05
CA GLU A 25 30.63 22.29 -35.83
C GLU A 25 31.86 23.13 -36.24
N LYS A 26 33.07 22.64 -35.94
CA LYS A 26 34.34 23.29 -36.33
C LYS A 26 34.65 23.14 -37.81
N PHE A 27 34.53 21.92 -38.35
CA PHE A 27 34.89 21.60 -39.74
C PHE A 27 34.04 22.38 -40.74
N PHE A 28 32.73 22.48 -40.49
CA PHE A 28 31.80 23.24 -41.33
C PHE A 28 31.71 24.73 -40.95
N GLN A 29 32.56 25.22 -40.04
CA GLN A 29 32.59 26.62 -39.60
C GLN A 29 31.24 27.17 -39.10
N LEU A 30 30.38 26.32 -38.57
CA LEU A 30 28.99 26.68 -38.21
C LEU A 30 28.90 27.59 -36.98
N ASN A 31 30.04 27.84 -36.32
CA ASN A 31 30.21 28.81 -35.23
C ASN A 31 30.78 30.16 -35.69
N HIS A 32 31.14 30.35 -36.96
CA HIS A 32 31.58 31.66 -37.45
C HIS A 32 30.37 32.57 -37.65
N SER A 33 30.28 33.60 -36.82
CA SER A 33 29.37 34.72 -37.06
C SER A 33 29.68 35.34 -38.42
N ALA A 34 28.66 35.88 -39.09
CA ALA A 34 28.72 36.50 -40.42
C ALA A 34 29.72 37.68 -40.59
N ALA A 35 30.57 37.96 -39.59
CA ALA A 35 31.62 38.97 -39.64
C ALA A 35 32.88 38.53 -40.42
N ASP A 36 33.23 37.24 -40.45
CA ASP A 36 34.48 36.77 -41.09
C ASP A 36 34.35 36.53 -42.60
N LEU A 37 33.12 36.48 -43.13
CA LEU A 37 32.86 36.30 -44.57
C LEU A 37 33.10 37.57 -45.41
N GLN A 38 33.40 38.71 -44.80
CA GLN A 38 33.63 39.96 -45.55
C GLN A 38 35.00 40.05 -46.23
N VAL A 39 35.94 39.12 -45.98
CA VAL A 39 37.29 39.19 -46.56
C VAL A 39 37.42 38.43 -47.89
N LEU A 40 36.42 37.61 -48.27
CA LEU A 40 36.51 36.76 -49.46
C LEU A 40 35.34 36.90 -50.45
N GLU A 41 34.72 38.07 -50.56
CA GLU A 41 33.78 38.36 -51.66
C GLU A 41 34.03 39.76 -52.26
N VAL A 42 35.16 39.92 -52.94
CA VAL A 42 35.23 40.83 -54.09
C VAL A 42 35.15 39.97 -55.34
N SER A 43 33.93 39.57 -55.71
CA SER A 43 33.46 39.35 -57.10
C SER A 43 32.40 38.25 -57.19
N ALA A 44 31.15 38.57 -56.85
CA ALA A 44 29.96 38.24 -57.65
C ALA A 44 28.69 38.49 -56.82
N ARG A 45 28.12 39.69 -56.93
CA ARG A 45 26.75 39.95 -56.45
C ARG A 45 25.75 39.26 -57.38
N THR A 46 25.03 38.25 -56.91
CA THR A 46 23.56 38.20 -57.03
C THR A 46 22.92 37.10 -56.17
N LEU A 47 21.93 37.52 -55.37
CA LEU A 47 20.78 36.75 -54.86
C LEU A 47 21.04 35.65 -53.80
N SER A 48 20.89 35.99 -52.52
CA SER A 48 19.85 35.44 -51.62
C SER A 48 20.14 35.75 -50.14
N SER A 49 19.06 35.89 -49.37
CA SER A 49 18.98 36.32 -47.96
C SER A 49 19.79 35.44 -46.98
N PRO A 50 20.31 35.99 -45.85
CA PRO A 50 20.97 35.18 -44.83
C PRO A 50 19.93 34.31 -44.11
N VAL A 51 20.03 33.00 -44.28
CA VAL A 51 19.10 32.04 -43.67
C VAL A 51 19.63 31.60 -42.30
N PRO A 52 18.80 31.56 -41.24
CA PRO A 52 19.16 30.90 -39.99
C PRO A 52 19.05 29.37 -40.16
N LEU A 53 20.03 28.75 -40.84
CA LEU A 53 19.99 27.33 -41.26
C LEU A 53 21.09 26.44 -40.66
N ALA A 54 21.95 26.92 -39.75
CA ALA A 54 23.19 26.21 -39.39
C ALA A 54 23.07 25.08 -38.32
N LYS A 55 22.00 25.05 -37.50
CA LYS A 55 21.85 24.03 -36.42
C LYS A 55 21.18 22.72 -36.87
N GLU A 56 20.24 22.79 -37.81
CA GLU A 56 19.58 21.60 -38.39
C GLU A 56 20.53 20.66 -39.17
N PRO A 57 21.46 21.13 -40.03
CA PRO A 57 22.32 20.24 -40.81
C PRO A 57 23.33 19.48 -39.94
N THR A 58 23.83 20.09 -38.86
CA THR A 58 24.71 19.42 -37.87
C THR A 58 23.98 18.26 -37.21
N THR A 59 22.74 18.47 -36.79
CA THR A 59 21.93 17.45 -36.12
C THR A 59 21.58 16.32 -37.08
N GLN A 60 21.24 16.63 -38.34
CA GLN A 60 20.96 15.62 -39.37
C GLN A 60 22.19 14.76 -39.68
N LEU A 61 23.37 15.37 -39.84
CA LEU A 61 24.61 14.63 -40.09
C LEU A 61 24.99 13.72 -38.90
N LEU A 62 24.82 14.22 -37.67
CA LEU A 62 25.04 13.41 -36.46
C LEU A 62 24.03 12.25 -36.37
N CYS A 63 22.77 12.46 -36.74
CA CYS A 63 21.78 11.39 -36.83
C CYS A 63 22.16 10.33 -37.87
N GLU A 64 22.80 10.69 -38.98
CA GLU A 64 23.27 9.72 -39.98
C GLU A 64 24.48 8.94 -39.46
N ILE A 65 25.50 9.63 -38.92
CA ILE A 65 26.71 9.03 -38.34
C ILE A 65 26.38 8.08 -37.19
N PHE A 66 25.48 8.51 -36.29
CA PHE A 66 25.05 7.74 -35.13
C PHE A 66 23.67 7.10 -35.31
N SER A 67 23.29 6.76 -36.55
CA SER A 67 21.96 6.21 -36.87
C SER A 67 21.62 4.92 -36.12
N CYS A 68 22.63 4.13 -35.74
CA CYS A 68 22.46 2.92 -34.93
C CYS A 68 22.34 3.18 -33.41
N LEU A 69 22.71 4.36 -32.92
CA LEU A 69 22.84 4.61 -31.49
C LEU A 69 21.50 4.46 -30.75
N GLU A 70 20.47 5.14 -31.25
CA GLU A 70 19.13 5.10 -30.65
C GLU A 70 18.51 3.67 -30.65
N PRO A 71 18.48 2.92 -31.78
CA PRO A 71 17.91 1.58 -31.78
C PRO A 71 18.70 0.59 -30.92
N GLU A 72 20.03 0.63 -30.92
CA GLU A 72 20.87 -0.25 -30.10
C GLU A 72 20.70 0.05 -28.60
N LEU A 73 20.69 1.34 -28.23
CA LEU A 73 20.48 1.75 -26.85
C LEU A 73 19.09 1.32 -26.36
N ARG A 74 18.05 1.47 -27.19
CA ARG A 74 16.71 0.96 -26.88
C ARG A 74 16.71 -0.55 -26.67
N GLY A 75 17.36 -1.32 -27.55
CA GLY A 75 17.49 -2.78 -27.41
C GLY A 75 18.20 -3.16 -26.10
N PHE A 76 19.25 -2.43 -25.74
CA PHE A 76 19.98 -2.62 -24.49
C PHE A 76 19.12 -2.32 -23.26
N LEU A 77 18.34 -1.23 -23.28
CA LEU A 77 17.40 -0.90 -22.20
C LEU A 77 16.32 -1.99 -22.04
N ASP A 78 15.82 -2.54 -23.14
CA ASP A 78 14.85 -3.64 -23.13
C ASP A 78 15.43 -4.92 -22.50
N ILE A 79 16.72 -5.21 -22.74
CA ILE A 79 17.42 -6.31 -22.06
C ILE A 79 17.52 -6.00 -20.55
N CYS A 80 17.96 -4.80 -20.18
CA CYS A 80 18.07 -4.39 -18.77
C CYS A 80 16.73 -4.50 -18.03
N ASN A 81 15.63 -4.11 -18.68
CA ASN A 81 14.27 -4.21 -18.14
C ASN A 81 13.84 -5.64 -17.83
N LYS A 82 14.36 -6.64 -18.56
CA LYS A 82 13.99 -8.06 -18.43
C LYS A 82 14.79 -8.82 -17.37
N VAL A 83 15.91 -8.26 -16.88
CA VAL A 83 16.78 -8.93 -15.89
C VAL A 83 16.07 -9.15 -14.55
N HIS A 84 15.18 -8.24 -14.17
CA HIS A 84 14.43 -8.29 -12.92
C HIS A 84 12.98 -7.83 -13.16
N PRO A 85 11.96 -8.35 -12.45
CA PRO A 85 10.57 -7.89 -12.58
C PRO A 85 10.38 -6.37 -12.46
N PHE A 86 11.27 -5.72 -11.70
CA PHE A 86 11.31 -4.26 -11.50
C PHE A 86 12.53 -3.58 -12.14
N GLY A 87 13.17 -4.23 -13.13
CA GLY A 87 14.39 -3.73 -13.77
C GLY A 87 14.24 -2.33 -14.38
N CYS A 88 13.02 -1.98 -14.82
CA CYS A 88 12.72 -0.64 -15.34
C CYS A 88 12.93 0.50 -14.33
N LEU A 89 12.86 0.23 -13.02
CA LEU A 89 13.17 1.23 -12.00
C LEU A 89 14.66 1.58 -12.00
N GLN A 90 15.51 0.56 -12.11
CA GLN A 90 16.96 0.75 -12.17
C GLN A 90 17.36 1.53 -13.43
N VAL A 91 16.77 1.16 -14.58
CA VAL A 91 16.98 1.88 -15.84
C VAL A 91 16.56 3.35 -15.71
N LEU A 92 15.37 3.61 -15.17
CA LEU A 92 14.85 4.97 -15.01
C LEU A 92 15.75 5.83 -14.11
N VAL A 93 16.11 5.35 -12.93
CA VAL A 93 16.97 6.08 -11.99
C VAL A 93 18.33 6.35 -12.61
N THR A 94 18.95 5.32 -13.18
CA THR A 94 20.30 5.42 -13.75
C THR A 94 20.35 6.43 -14.90
N LEU A 95 19.38 6.41 -15.81
CA LEU A 95 19.29 7.39 -16.90
C LEU A 95 19.06 8.81 -16.37
N ASN A 96 18.16 8.98 -15.40
CA ASN A 96 17.81 10.30 -14.87
C ASN A 96 18.98 10.93 -14.10
N ASP A 97 19.70 10.14 -13.29
CA ASP A 97 20.88 10.58 -12.57
C ASP A 97 22.03 10.90 -13.54
N SER A 98 22.29 10.04 -14.53
CA SER A 98 23.34 10.26 -15.54
C SER A 98 23.09 11.52 -16.38
N ILE A 99 21.85 11.72 -16.86
CA ILE A 99 21.48 12.93 -17.63
C ILE A 99 21.63 14.18 -16.76
N PHE A 100 21.31 14.09 -15.48
CA PHE A 100 21.45 15.21 -14.54
C PHE A 100 22.93 15.58 -14.33
N GLU A 101 23.79 14.61 -14.05
CA GLU A 101 25.24 14.83 -13.91
C GLU A 101 25.86 15.45 -15.17
N MET A 102 25.44 14.98 -16.35
CA MET A 102 25.90 15.49 -17.64
C MET A 102 25.45 16.94 -17.89
N TRP A 103 24.21 17.28 -17.52
CA TRP A 103 23.65 18.63 -17.64
C TRP A 103 24.39 19.62 -16.72
N ASP A 104 24.59 19.28 -15.44
CA ASP A 104 25.12 20.23 -14.46
C ASP A 104 26.61 20.54 -14.70
N SER A 105 27.34 19.60 -15.28
CA SER A 105 28.78 19.72 -15.56
C SER A 105 29.10 20.56 -16.80
N SER A 106 28.11 20.84 -17.65
CA SER A 106 28.34 21.46 -18.94
C SER A 106 27.64 22.83 -19.04
N SER A 107 28.43 23.90 -18.93
CA SER A 107 28.07 25.24 -19.37
C SER A 107 27.90 25.36 -20.91
N SER A 108 27.70 24.23 -21.60
CA SER A 108 27.60 24.12 -23.05
C SER A 108 26.20 23.66 -23.46
N LEU A 109 25.46 24.60 -24.04
CA LEU A 109 24.23 24.48 -24.83
C LEU A 109 23.26 23.31 -24.48
N PRO A 110 22.03 23.63 -24.04
CA PRO A 110 20.90 22.69 -23.86
C PRO A 110 20.48 21.84 -25.09
N SER A 111 21.20 21.91 -26.21
CA SER A 111 20.81 21.35 -27.51
C SER A 111 21.92 20.52 -28.16
N SER A 112 22.49 19.55 -27.44
CA SER A 112 23.41 18.55 -28.03
C SER A 112 22.62 17.38 -28.61
N PHE A 113 23.15 16.75 -29.67
CA PHE A 113 22.56 15.56 -30.27
C PHE A 113 22.32 14.45 -29.24
N LEU A 114 23.31 14.22 -28.37
CA LEU A 114 23.23 13.21 -27.32
C LEU A 114 22.13 13.52 -26.30
N ASN A 115 21.91 14.78 -25.92
CA ASN A 115 20.83 15.16 -25.01
C ASN A 115 19.45 14.84 -25.60
N THR A 116 19.27 14.98 -26.91
CA THR A 116 18.04 14.58 -27.61
C THR A 116 17.84 13.07 -27.55
N VAL A 117 18.87 12.28 -27.88
CA VAL A 117 18.80 10.81 -27.84
C VAL A 117 18.52 10.30 -26.41
N LEU A 118 19.25 10.82 -25.41
CA LEU A 118 19.04 10.45 -24.01
C LEU A 118 17.68 10.90 -23.48
N GLY A 119 17.17 12.05 -23.95
CA GLY A 119 15.81 12.51 -23.68
C GLY A 119 14.76 11.51 -24.19
N ASN A 120 14.91 11.02 -25.43
CA ASN A 120 14.05 9.98 -26.00
C ASN A 120 14.13 8.68 -25.17
N MET A 121 15.33 8.26 -24.78
CA MET A 121 15.52 7.06 -23.94
C MET A 121 14.89 7.22 -22.55
N LEU A 122 14.99 8.41 -21.95
CA LEU A 122 14.36 8.69 -20.66
C LEU A 122 12.82 8.65 -20.78
N LEU A 123 12.24 9.15 -21.88
CA LEU A 123 10.80 9.03 -22.15
C LEU A 123 10.38 7.56 -22.27
N LEU A 124 11.16 6.73 -22.97
CA LEU A 124 10.92 5.29 -23.06
C LEU A 124 11.02 4.62 -21.69
N ALA A 125 12.04 4.94 -20.88
CA ALA A 125 12.19 4.41 -19.53
C ALA A 125 11.01 4.78 -18.62
N LYS A 126 10.53 6.03 -18.68
CA LYS A 126 9.32 6.48 -17.97
C LYS A 126 8.07 5.73 -18.42
N SER A 127 7.92 5.51 -19.74
CA SER A 127 6.81 4.73 -20.30
C SER A 127 6.84 3.28 -19.78
N SER A 128 8.01 2.64 -19.78
CA SER A 128 8.21 1.28 -19.24
C SER A 128 7.92 1.21 -17.75
N PHE A 129 8.36 2.19 -16.96
CA PHE A 129 8.03 2.30 -15.54
C PHE A 129 6.52 2.39 -15.33
N ASN A 130 5.84 3.33 -16.00
CA ASN A 130 4.39 3.51 -15.89
C ASN A 130 3.61 2.25 -16.29
N LYS A 131 4.07 1.56 -17.35
CA LYS A 131 3.51 0.27 -17.76
C LYS A 131 3.68 -0.79 -16.68
N CYS A 132 4.87 -0.90 -16.09
CA CYS A 132 5.13 -1.82 -14.97
C CYS A 132 4.17 -1.58 -13.80
N ILE A 133 4.03 -0.33 -13.35
CA ILE A 133 3.10 0.03 -12.27
C ILE A 133 1.65 -0.31 -12.64
N GLY A 134 1.24 0.01 -13.87
CA GLY A 134 -0.10 -0.32 -14.36
C GLY A 134 -0.38 -1.83 -14.37
N THR A 135 0.59 -2.63 -14.81
CA THR A 135 0.50 -4.09 -14.77
C THR A 135 0.38 -4.61 -13.34
N LEU A 136 1.21 -4.12 -12.40
CA LEU A 136 1.14 -4.53 -11.00
C LEU A 136 -0.21 -4.19 -10.35
N CYS A 137 -0.74 -2.99 -10.61
CA CYS A 137 -2.06 -2.61 -10.10
C CYS A 137 -3.15 -3.55 -10.63
N LYS A 138 -3.11 -3.86 -11.94
CA LYS A 138 -4.05 -4.77 -12.58
C LYS A 138 -3.96 -6.19 -12.01
N GLU A 139 -2.75 -6.71 -11.82
CA GLU A 139 -2.52 -8.02 -11.21
C GLU A 139 -3.10 -8.09 -9.78
N ILE A 140 -2.97 -7.02 -8.99
CA ILE A 140 -3.53 -6.93 -7.64
C ILE A 140 -5.06 -6.88 -7.65
N GLU A 141 -5.66 -6.17 -8.60
CA GLU A 141 -7.11 -6.01 -8.74
C GLU A 141 -7.78 -7.27 -9.30
N GLU A 142 -7.12 -7.99 -10.22
CA GLU A 142 -7.63 -9.20 -10.86
C GLU A 142 -7.27 -10.49 -10.11
N ALA A 143 -6.40 -10.41 -9.10
CA ALA A 143 -5.99 -11.55 -8.29
C ALA A 143 -7.20 -12.22 -7.63
N LYS A 144 -7.56 -13.41 -8.14
CA LYS A 144 -8.59 -14.23 -7.53
C LYS A 144 -8.08 -14.78 -6.21
N LEU A 145 -8.88 -14.58 -5.16
CA LEU A 145 -8.56 -15.10 -3.84
C LEU A 145 -8.63 -16.63 -3.83
N PRO A 146 -7.70 -17.30 -3.13
CA PRO A 146 -7.78 -18.74 -2.92
C PRO A 146 -9.09 -19.11 -2.22
N SER A 147 -9.85 -20.05 -2.78
CA SER A 147 -11.13 -20.50 -2.21
C SER A 147 -10.99 -21.19 -0.84
N LYS A 148 -9.78 -21.57 -0.44
CA LYS A 148 -9.43 -22.25 0.82
C LYS A 148 -8.49 -21.43 1.70
N MET A 149 -8.66 -20.11 1.73
CA MET A 149 -7.84 -19.25 2.60
C MET A 149 -8.16 -19.50 4.07
N LYS A 150 -7.12 -19.68 4.90
CA LYS A 150 -7.21 -19.93 6.35
C LYS A 150 -6.68 -18.74 7.16
N GLY A 151 -7.00 -17.51 6.74
CA GLY A 151 -6.35 -16.31 7.28
C GLY A 151 -4.97 -16.06 6.65
N GLY A 152 -4.27 -15.05 7.16
CA GLY A 152 -2.90 -14.70 6.77
C GLY A 152 -2.76 -13.52 5.80
N ILE A 153 -1.50 -13.21 5.47
CA ILE A 153 -1.16 -12.10 4.59
C ILE A 153 -1.51 -12.43 3.14
N LEU A 154 -2.21 -11.51 2.49
CA LEU A 154 -2.65 -11.67 1.11
C LEU A 154 -1.46 -11.53 0.15
N PRO A 155 -1.46 -12.27 -0.97
CA PRO A 155 -0.43 -12.13 -2.00
C PRO A 155 -0.28 -10.70 -2.53
N SER A 156 -1.37 -9.93 -2.60
CA SER A 156 -1.34 -8.52 -3.02
C SER A 156 -0.54 -7.65 -2.06
N VAL A 157 -0.59 -7.95 -0.75
CA VAL A 157 0.17 -7.24 0.28
C VAL A 157 1.64 -7.59 0.18
N SER A 158 2.00 -8.89 0.12
CA SER A 158 3.40 -9.31 -0.05
C SER A 158 4.02 -8.74 -1.34
N ARG A 159 3.24 -8.66 -2.43
CA ARG A 159 3.72 -8.09 -3.69
C ARG A 159 3.98 -6.59 -3.60
N PHE A 160 3.15 -5.88 -2.83
CA PHE A 160 3.36 -4.46 -2.53
C PHE A 160 4.63 -4.25 -1.71
N GLU A 161 4.88 -5.08 -0.69
CA GLU A 161 6.11 -4.99 0.10
C GLU A 161 7.36 -5.22 -0.76
N GLU A 162 7.34 -6.24 -1.62
CA GLU A 162 8.44 -6.53 -2.53
C GLU A 162 8.75 -5.33 -3.43
N PHE A 163 7.73 -4.71 -4.02
CA PHE A 163 7.87 -3.50 -4.81
C PHE A 163 8.44 -2.33 -3.99
N VAL A 164 7.88 -2.06 -2.80
CA VAL A 164 8.33 -0.96 -1.94
C VAL A 164 9.78 -1.17 -1.51
N ASN A 165 10.14 -2.37 -1.07
CA ASN A 165 11.50 -2.72 -0.68
C ASN A 165 12.50 -2.50 -1.81
N PHE A 166 12.20 -3.04 -3.00
CA PHE A 166 13.08 -2.92 -4.15
C PHE A 166 13.18 -1.46 -4.64
N SER A 167 12.05 -0.76 -4.71
CA SER A 167 12.02 0.60 -5.22
C SER A 167 12.72 1.59 -4.30
N GLU A 168 12.52 1.49 -2.98
CA GLU A 168 13.24 2.34 -2.01
C GLU A 168 14.75 2.07 -1.99
N GLU A 169 15.16 0.81 -2.19
CA GLU A 169 16.57 0.46 -2.35
C GLU A 169 17.18 1.15 -3.57
N VAL A 170 16.52 1.04 -4.73
CA VAL A 170 16.99 1.60 -6.01
C VAL A 170 17.01 3.13 -5.99
N PHE A 171 16.02 3.76 -5.36
CA PHE A 171 15.89 5.21 -5.29
C PHE A 171 16.55 5.83 -4.05
N ARG A 172 17.30 5.06 -3.24
CA ARG A 172 17.93 5.56 -2.00
C ARG A 172 18.73 6.85 -2.23
N THR A 173 19.48 6.92 -3.32
CA THR A 173 20.34 8.06 -3.68
C THR A 173 19.77 8.89 -4.83
N ALA A 174 18.57 8.58 -5.32
CA ALA A 174 17.99 9.25 -6.47
C ALA A 174 17.56 10.67 -6.11
N GLN A 175 17.94 11.65 -6.92
CA GLN A 175 17.61 13.06 -6.66
C GLN A 175 16.14 13.39 -6.96
N ARG A 176 15.51 12.67 -7.89
CA ARG A 176 14.12 12.90 -8.33
C ARG A 176 13.22 11.72 -7.97
N ARG A 177 12.38 11.91 -6.95
CA ARG A 177 11.48 10.87 -6.41
C ARG A 177 10.00 11.00 -6.81
N GLY A 178 9.59 12.09 -7.46
CA GLY A 178 8.17 12.37 -7.69
C GLY A 178 7.38 11.28 -8.43
N GLU A 179 8.01 10.57 -9.38
CA GLU A 179 7.35 9.45 -10.08
C GLU A 179 7.23 8.20 -9.21
N LEU A 180 8.22 7.94 -8.33
CA LEU A 180 8.16 6.86 -7.37
C LEU A 180 7.05 7.09 -6.34
N ASP A 181 6.96 8.30 -5.77
CA ASP A 181 5.95 8.61 -4.76
C ASP A 181 4.52 8.44 -5.31
N LYS A 182 4.28 8.87 -6.56
CA LYS A 182 3.01 8.62 -7.27
C LYS A 182 2.74 7.12 -7.45
N ALA A 183 3.76 6.35 -7.81
CA ALA A 183 3.64 4.90 -7.99
C ALA A 183 3.33 4.19 -6.67
N HIS A 184 4.00 4.55 -5.57
CA HIS A 184 3.73 4.02 -4.23
C HIS A 184 2.29 4.29 -3.82
N LEU A 185 1.82 5.53 -3.96
CA LEU A 185 0.45 5.91 -3.62
C LEU A 185 -0.58 5.15 -4.45
N ARG A 186 -0.34 5.02 -5.75
CA ARG A 186 -1.22 4.28 -6.66
C ARG A 186 -1.29 2.80 -6.29
N LEU A 187 -0.14 2.16 -6.10
CA LEU A 187 -0.08 0.73 -5.77
C LEU A 187 -0.70 0.45 -4.40
N ALA A 188 -0.41 1.29 -3.39
CA ALA A 188 -1.07 1.21 -2.09
C ALA A 188 -2.60 1.37 -2.22
N GLY A 189 -3.08 2.27 -3.09
CA GLY A 189 -4.49 2.38 -3.43
C GLY A 189 -5.10 1.08 -3.95
N SER A 190 -4.47 0.44 -4.93
CA SER A 190 -4.94 -0.85 -5.48
C SER A 190 -4.93 -1.97 -4.43
N VAL A 191 -3.91 -2.04 -3.57
CA VAL A 191 -3.86 -3.02 -2.46
C VAL A 191 -5.02 -2.82 -1.49
N PHE A 192 -5.28 -1.59 -1.07
CA PHE A 192 -6.37 -1.29 -0.14
C PHE A 192 -7.74 -1.63 -0.75
N SER A 193 -7.93 -1.30 -2.03
CA SER A 193 -9.15 -1.69 -2.76
C SER A 193 -9.29 -3.20 -2.87
N SER A 194 -8.20 -3.91 -3.14
CA SER A 194 -8.17 -5.38 -3.20
C SER A 194 -8.57 -6.00 -1.85
N ILE A 195 -8.01 -5.50 -0.73
CA ILE A 195 -8.42 -5.94 0.61
C ILE A 195 -9.90 -5.65 0.85
N ASN A 196 -10.36 -4.42 0.57
CA ASN A 196 -11.75 -4.01 0.81
C ASN A 196 -12.77 -4.83 0.00
N SER A 197 -12.39 -5.34 -1.17
CA SER A 197 -13.25 -6.20 -1.98
C SER A 197 -13.65 -7.51 -1.27
N LEU A 198 -12.90 -7.93 -0.23
CA LEU A 198 -13.21 -9.11 0.60
C LEU A 198 -14.59 -9.02 1.26
N SER A 199 -15.08 -7.82 1.58
CA SER A 199 -16.40 -7.62 2.21
C SER A 199 -17.55 -8.11 1.32
N SER A 200 -17.35 -8.09 0.01
CA SER A 200 -18.33 -8.53 -0.98
C SER A 200 -18.11 -9.97 -1.45
N ALA A 201 -17.02 -10.61 -1.00
CA ALA A 201 -16.68 -11.97 -1.39
C ALA A 201 -17.41 -12.96 -0.47
N ASN A 202 -18.14 -13.92 -1.07
CA ASN A 202 -18.79 -15.03 -0.36
C ASN A 202 -17.76 -16.07 0.12
N LEU A 203 -16.88 -15.66 1.04
CA LEU A 203 -15.84 -16.50 1.60
C LEU A 203 -16.36 -17.27 2.82
N LYS A 204 -15.84 -18.49 3.01
CA LYS A 204 -16.07 -19.29 4.21
C LYS A 204 -15.25 -18.83 5.42
N VAL A 205 -14.32 -17.89 5.22
CA VAL A 205 -13.45 -17.34 6.26
C VAL A 205 -14.06 -16.06 6.83
N ASN A 206 -13.72 -15.71 8.07
CA ASN A 206 -14.14 -14.44 8.63
C ASN A 206 -13.39 -13.28 7.95
N THR A 207 -14.10 -12.45 7.19
CA THR A 207 -13.53 -11.35 6.41
C THR A 207 -12.92 -10.26 7.28
N ASP A 208 -13.55 -9.90 8.40
CA ASP A 208 -13.02 -8.91 9.34
C ASP A 208 -11.67 -9.36 9.94
N MET A 209 -11.52 -10.66 10.22
CA MET A 209 -10.24 -11.23 10.66
C MET A 209 -9.13 -11.03 9.63
N VAL A 210 -9.40 -11.39 8.37
CA VAL A 210 -8.42 -11.28 7.28
C VAL A 210 -8.05 -9.82 7.04
N MET A 211 -9.05 -8.93 7.01
CA MET A 211 -8.83 -7.50 6.84
C MET A 211 -8.01 -6.92 7.98
N MET A 212 -8.34 -7.27 9.23
CA MET A 212 -7.59 -6.87 10.42
C MET A 212 -6.12 -7.28 10.33
N GLU A 213 -5.82 -8.55 10.02
CA GLU A 213 -4.45 -9.06 9.88
C GLU A 213 -3.67 -8.29 8.80
N ASN A 214 -4.28 -8.11 7.63
CA ASN A 214 -3.61 -7.48 6.49
C ASN A 214 -3.38 -5.97 6.70
N PHE A 215 -4.33 -5.26 7.29
CA PHE A 215 -4.15 -3.84 7.62
C PHE A 215 -3.15 -3.64 8.75
N HIS A 216 -3.10 -4.56 9.73
CA HIS A 216 -2.07 -4.56 10.76
C HIS A 216 -0.68 -4.69 10.15
N HIS A 217 -0.50 -5.69 9.29
CA HIS A 217 0.77 -5.97 8.63
C HIS A 217 1.25 -4.78 7.78
N ILE A 218 0.38 -4.22 6.94
CA ILE A 218 0.69 -2.99 6.17
C ILE A 218 1.12 -1.86 7.10
N HIS A 219 0.40 -1.64 8.20
CA HIS A 219 0.75 -0.58 9.14
C HIS A 219 2.15 -0.80 9.76
N CYS A 220 2.45 -2.02 10.20
CA CYS A 220 3.75 -2.40 10.74
C CYS A 220 4.87 -2.21 9.72
N PHE A 221 4.68 -2.70 8.49
CA PHE A 221 5.60 -2.53 7.38
C PHE A 221 5.90 -1.04 7.09
N LEU A 222 4.86 -0.22 6.95
CA LEU A 222 5.03 1.21 6.69
C LEU A 222 5.67 1.97 7.86
N CYS A 223 5.40 1.57 9.11
CA CYS A 223 6.09 2.08 10.29
C CYS A 223 7.60 1.80 10.24
N GLN A 224 7.99 0.60 9.80
CA GLN A 224 9.40 0.23 9.66
C GLN A 224 10.08 0.98 8.52
N LYS A 225 9.40 1.16 7.38
CA LYS A 225 9.97 1.80 6.18
C LYS A 225 10.07 3.32 6.27
N LYS A 226 9.16 3.99 6.99
CA LYS A 226 9.15 5.45 7.20
C LYS A 226 9.14 6.28 5.90
N ILE A 227 8.35 5.84 4.92
CA ILE A 227 8.24 6.50 3.61
C ILE A 227 7.26 7.66 3.69
N HIS A 228 7.74 8.89 3.50
CA HIS A 228 6.97 10.12 3.72
C HIS A 228 5.67 10.18 2.91
N CYS A 229 5.68 9.85 1.61
CA CYS A 229 4.49 9.92 0.77
C CYS A 229 3.40 8.91 1.19
N LEU A 230 3.76 7.85 1.92
CA LEU A 230 2.84 6.81 2.39
C LEU A 230 2.31 7.04 3.82
N GLU A 231 2.66 8.14 4.48
CA GLU A 231 2.18 8.46 5.84
C GLU A 231 0.65 8.55 5.94
N GLY A 232 -0.02 9.04 4.89
CA GLY A 232 -1.48 9.01 4.80
C GLY A 232 -2.02 7.58 4.80
N LYS A 233 -1.41 6.69 4.01
CA LYS A 233 -1.79 5.28 3.90
C LYS A 233 -1.48 4.50 5.18
N LYS A 234 -0.39 4.83 5.88
CA LYS A 234 -0.08 4.27 7.20
C LYS A 234 -1.18 4.58 8.23
N ARG A 235 -1.64 5.83 8.28
CA ARG A 235 -2.76 6.22 9.17
C ARG A 235 -4.06 5.51 8.79
N GLU A 236 -4.35 5.43 7.49
CA GLU A 236 -5.52 4.70 6.98
C GLU A 236 -5.47 3.21 7.36
N ALA A 237 -4.31 2.55 7.22
CA ALA A 237 -4.12 1.15 7.61
C ALA A 237 -4.39 0.95 9.11
N LYS A 238 -3.86 1.83 9.97
CA LYS A 238 -4.12 1.76 11.42
C LYS A 238 -5.61 1.88 11.74
N GLN A 239 -6.30 2.83 11.09
CA GLN A 239 -7.72 3.05 11.29
C GLN A 239 -8.54 1.82 10.88
N ARG A 240 -8.29 1.28 9.68
CA ARG A 240 -8.97 0.09 9.17
C ARG A 240 -8.69 -1.15 10.02
N TYR A 241 -7.45 -1.30 10.50
CA TYR A 241 -7.09 -2.35 11.45
C TYR A 241 -7.98 -2.29 12.70
N SER A 242 -8.09 -1.11 13.34
CA SER A 242 -8.92 -0.94 14.53
C SER A 242 -10.41 -1.22 14.26
N GLU A 243 -10.94 -0.70 13.15
CA GLU A 243 -12.36 -0.92 12.77
C GLU A 243 -12.69 -2.40 12.55
N HIS A 244 -11.83 -3.14 11.87
CA HIS A 244 -12.05 -4.56 11.62
C HIS A 244 -11.75 -5.43 12.84
N MET A 245 -10.81 -5.02 13.71
CA MET A 245 -10.62 -5.64 15.03
C MET A 245 -11.90 -5.54 15.86
N GLU A 246 -12.49 -4.35 15.95
CA GLU A 246 -13.74 -4.14 16.69
C GLU A 246 -14.88 -5.00 16.13
N LYS A 247 -15.09 -4.98 14.81
CA LYS A 247 -16.12 -5.83 14.14
C LYS A 247 -15.87 -7.31 14.37
N TYR A 248 -14.63 -7.76 14.27
CA TYR A 248 -14.26 -9.14 14.52
C TYR A 248 -14.59 -9.54 15.96
N VAL A 249 -14.16 -8.73 16.94
CA VAL A 249 -14.43 -8.97 18.36
C VAL A 249 -15.93 -9.03 18.61
N ILE A 250 -16.70 -8.00 18.25
CA ILE A 250 -18.16 -7.93 18.48
C ILE A 250 -18.89 -9.14 17.87
N LYS A 251 -18.52 -9.53 16.64
CA LYS A 251 -19.14 -10.66 15.94
C LYS A 251 -18.95 -12.00 16.67
N TYR A 252 -17.82 -12.17 17.38
CA TYR A 252 -17.55 -13.37 18.17
C TYR A 252 -17.97 -13.25 19.64
N LEU A 253 -18.00 -12.03 20.18
CA LEU A 253 -18.37 -11.69 21.55
C LEU A 253 -19.80 -12.15 21.89
N GLY A 254 -20.73 -12.03 20.94
CA GLY A 254 -22.12 -12.44 21.13
C GLY A 254 -22.32 -13.96 21.17
N GLN A 255 -21.37 -14.78 20.73
CA GLN A 255 -21.58 -16.24 20.67
C GLN A 255 -21.60 -16.91 22.06
N PRO A 256 -20.69 -16.60 23.00
CA PRO A 256 -20.72 -17.17 24.34
C PRO A 256 -22.00 -16.87 25.14
N LEU A 257 -22.60 -15.69 24.95
CA LEU A 257 -23.76 -15.20 25.72
C LEU A 257 -24.98 -14.88 24.83
N GLU A 258 -25.14 -15.58 23.70
CA GLU A 258 -26.06 -15.19 22.62
C GLU A 258 -27.49 -14.88 23.06
N LYS A 259 -28.12 -15.75 23.86
CA LYS A 259 -29.51 -15.55 24.31
C LYS A 259 -29.63 -14.41 25.31
N LEU A 260 -28.61 -14.21 26.14
CA LEU A 260 -28.55 -13.11 27.10
C LEU A 260 -28.40 -11.78 26.37
N HIS A 261 -27.52 -11.73 25.37
CA HIS A 261 -27.34 -10.59 24.49
C HIS A 261 -28.66 -10.22 23.79
N HIS A 262 -29.33 -11.18 23.13
CA HIS A 262 -30.61 -10.93 22.47
C HIS A 262 -31.71 -10.45 23.43
N PHE A 263 -31.75 -10.95 24.67
CA PHE A 263 -32.69 -10.49 25.68
C PHE A 263 -32.47 -9.01 26.00
N PHE A 264 -31.24 -8.60 26.30
CA PHE A 264 -30.92 -7.22 26.66
C PHE A 264 -30.95 -6.25 25.47
N GLU A 265 -30.66 -6.69 24.25
CA GLU A 265 -30.95 -5.90 23.04
C GLU A 265 -32.45 -5.59 22.93
N GLY A 266 -33.31 -6.57 23.22
CA GLY A 266 -34.75 -6.37 23.28
C GLY A 266 -35.19 -5.40 24.38
N VAL A 267 -34.59 -5.49 25.56
CA VAL A 267 -34.81 -4.53 26.66
C VAL A 267 -34.43 -3.11 26.22
N LYS A 268 -33.23 -2.92 25.66
CA LYS A 268 -32.76 -1.63 25.14
C LYS A 268 -33.70 -1.07 24.08
N ALA A 269 -34.17 -1.90 23.16
CA ALA A 269 -35.13 -1.49 22.14
C ALA A 269 -36.46 -1.01 22.74
N ARG A 270 -36.96 -1.63 23.81
CA ARG A 270 -38.17 -1.18 24.51
C ARG A 270 -37.98 0.14 25.23
N VAL A 271 -36.86 0.31 25.93
CA VAL A 271 -36.52 1.58 26.57
C VAL A 271 -36.40 2.70 25.53
N ALA A 272 -35.76 2.43 24.39
CA ALA A 272 -35.65 3.38 23.28
C ALA A 272 -37.00 3.73 22.63
N GLN A 273 -37.99 2.83 22.71
CA GLN A 273 -39.38 3.08 22.28
C GLN A 273 -40.19 3.92 23.29
N GLY A 274 -39.58 4.35 24.39
CA GLY A 274 -40.21 5.21 25.40
C GLY A 274 -40.86 4.45 26.56
N VAL A 275 -40.67 3.12 26.66
CA VAL A 275 -41.05 2.38 27.86
C VAL A 275 -40.15 2.81 29.01
N LYS A 276 -40.74 3.24 30.14
CA LYS A 276 -39.96 3.60 31.33
C LYS A 276 -39.19 2.39 31.84
N GLU A 277 -37.98 2.61 32.34
CA GLU A 277 -37.10 1.52 32.79
C GLU A 277 -37.78 0.63 33.85
N GLU A 278 -38.52 1.23 34.78
CA GLU A 278 -39.30 0.55 35.83
C GLU A 278 -40.42 -0.34 35.25
N GLU A 279 -40.95 0.02 34.08
CA GLU A 279 -42.09 -0.64 33.45
C GLU A 279 -41.67 -1.83 32.56
N VAL A 280 -40.39 -1.91 32.19
CA VAL A 280 -39.85 -3.01 31.36
C VAL A 280 -40.17 -4.37 31.97
N SER A 281 -40.07 -4.48 33.30
CA SER A 281 -40.29 -5.74 34.02
C SER A 281 -41.72 -6.29 33.93
N PHE A 282 -42.69 -5.46 33.52
CA PHE A 282 -44.08 -5.86 33.28
C PHE A 282 -44.34 -6.32 31.84
N GLN A 283 -43.41 -6.10 30.91
CA GLN A 283 -43.51 -6.58 29.54
C GLN A 283 -43.34 -8.11 29.53
N LEU A 284 -44.31 -8.86 29.01
CA LEU A 284 -44.33 -10.33 29.07
C LEU A 284 -43.02 -10.96 28.55
N ALA A 285 -42.51 -10.46 27.42
CA ALA A 285 -41.29 -10.96 26.78
C ALA A 285 -39.99 -10.61 27.52
N TYR A 286 -40.03 -9.62 28.42
CA TYR A 286 -38.89 -9.11 29.18
C TYR A 286 -39.16 -9.11 30.68
N SER A 287 -40.03 -10.01 31.14
CA SER A 287 -40.43 -10.07 32.55
C SER A 287 -39.29 -10.56 33.45
N LYS A 288 -39.42 -10.34 34.77
CA LYS A 288 -38.48 -10.87 35.78
C LYS A 288 -38.29 -12.40 35.65
N GLN A 289 -39.35 -13.12 35.30
CA GLN A 289 -39.31 -14.57 35.13
C GLN A 289 -38.52 -14.95 33.87
N GLU A 290 -38.71 -14.24 32.76
CA GLU A 290 -37.94 -14.49 31.53
C GLU A 290 -36.46 -14.15 31.72
N LEU A 291 -36.13 -13.05 32.42
CA LEU A 291 -34.74 -12.71 32.74
C LEU A 291 -34.06 -13.85 33.53
N ARG A 292 -34.69 -14.38 34.59
CA ARG A 292 -34.15 -15.52 35.36
C ARG A 292 -33.88 -16.74 34.48
N LYS A 293 -34.84 -17.11 33.62
CA LYS A 293 -34.70 -18.24 32.68
C LYS A 293 -33.55 -18.06 31.69
N VAL A 294 -33.23 -16.81 31.31
CA VAL A 294 -32.12 -16.54 30.40
C VAL A 294 -30.79 -16.61 31.14
N ILE A 295 -30.69 -16.04 32.34
CA ILE A 295 -29.48 -16.09 33.19
C ILE A 295 -29.14 -17.53 33.58
N GLU A 296 -30.12 -18.36 33.95
CA GLU A 296 -29.93 -19.77 34.33
C GLU A 296 -29.24 -20.62 33.24
N LYS A 297 -29.24 -20.16 31.98
CA LYS A 297 -28.57 -20.85 30.86
C LYS A 297 -27.06 -20.59 30.82
N TYR A 298 -26.57 -19.64 31.60
CA TYR A 298 -25.18 -19.18 31.58
C TYR A 298 -24.54 -19.22 32.98
N PRO A 299 -24.50 -20.40 33.64
CA PRO A 299 -23.74 -20.52 34.88
C PRO A 299 -22.25 -20.28 34.61
N GLY A 300 -21.50 -19.81 35.61
CA GLY A 300 -20.09 -19.38 35.41
C GLY A 300 -19.19 -20.45 34.75
N LYS A 301 -19.43 -21.74 35.04
CA LYS A 301 -18.72 -22.87 34.41
C LYS A 301 -18.96 -22.99 32.92
N GLU A 302 -20.18 -22.76 32.45
CA GLU A 302 -20.53 -22.82 31.03
C GLU A 302 -19.98 -21.58 30.30
N VAL A 303 -20.00 -20.41 30.94
CA VAL A 303 -19.34 -19.20 30.40
C VAL A 303 -17.85 -19.44 30.20
N LYS A 304 -17.15 -19.98 31.21
CA LYS A 304 -15.73 -20.34 31.09
C LYS A 304 -15.46 -21.30 29.93
N ARG A 305 -16.25 -22.38 29.80
CA ARG A 305 -16.14 -23.35 28.69
C ARG A 305 -16.38 -22.72 27.32
N ALA A 306 -17.33 -21.78 27.24
CA ALA A 306 -17.60 -21.05 26.01
C ALA A 306 -16.41 -20.15 25.63
N LEU A 307 -15.81 -19.45 26.59
CA LEU A 307 -14.59 -18.65 26.40
C LEU A 307 -13.39 -19.51 25.98
N GLU A 308 -13.16 -20.67 26.60
CA GLU A 308 -12.12 -21.63 26.19
C GLU A 308 -12.30 -22.11 24.74
N THR A 309 -13.55 -22.35 24.34
CA THR A 309 -13.87 -22.75 22.97
C THR A 309 -13.64 -21.61 21.99
N LEU A 310 -13.97 -20.38 22.39
CA LEU A 310 -13.71 -19.19 21.59
C LEU A 310 -12.21 -18.96 21.41
N TYR A 311 -11.42 -19.03 22.47
CA TYR A 311 -9.96 -18.93 22.41
C TYR A 311 -9.37 -19.93 21.41
N ARG A 312 -9.75 -21.21 21.50
CA ARG A 312 -9.30 -22.25 20.58
C ARG A 312 -9.71 -21.98 19.13
N LYS A 313 -10.88 -21.39 18.88
CA LYS A 313 -11.30 -20.97 17.54
C LYS A 313 -10.39 -19.84 17.03
N ILE A 314 -10.16 -18.80 17.82
CA ILE A 314 -9.30 -17.68 17.43
C ILE A 314 -7.89 -18.20 17.12
N HIS A 315 -7.29 -18.98 18.03
CA HIS A 315 -5.97 -19.60 17.84
C HIS A 315 -5.89 -20.47 16.58
N LYS A 316 -6.96 -21.17 16.21
CA LYS A 316 -6.97 -22.05 15.02
C LYS A 316 -7.04 -21.29 13.68
N TYR A 317 -7.71 -20.15 13.65
CA TYR A 317 -8.01 -19.43 12.40
C TYR A 317 -7.15 -18.20 12.19
N LEU A 318 -6.65 -17.59 13.27
CA LEU A 318 -5.74 -16.46 13.20
C LEU A 318 -4.35 -16.94 12.78
N SER A 319 -3.71 -16.22 11.86
CA SER A 319 -2.35 -16.50 11.42
C SER A 319 -1.34 -16.25 12.55
N PRO A 320 -0.33 -17.11 12.72
CA PRO A 320 0.74 -16.88 13.69
C PRO A 320 1.73 -15.80 13.26
N GLU A 321 1.75 -15.39 11.97
CA GLU A 321 2.76 -14.50 11.40
C GLU A 321 2.90 -13.16 12.15
N GLU A 322 1.77 -12.56 12.54
CA GLU A 322 1.74 -11.25 13.21
C GLU A 322 1.62 -11.34 14.74
N ASN A 323 1.56 -12.55 15.32
CA ASN A 323 1.33 -12.75 16.76
C ASN A 323 0.16 -11.93 17.33
N LEU A 324 -0.94 -11.80 16.58
CA LEU A 324 -2.09 -10.98 16.97
C LEU A 324 -2.96 -11.64 18.04
N LEU A 325 -2.77 -12.92 18.35
CA LEU A 325 -3.62 -13.66 19.27
C LEU A 325 -3.74 -12.99 20.65
N PRO A 326 -2.65 -12.57 21.33
CA PRO A 326 -2.77 -11.91 22.64
C PRO A 326 -3.51 -10.57 22.54
N VAL A 327 -3.31 -9.83 21.45
CA VAL A 327 -3.95 -8.52 21.22
C VAL A 327 -5.46 -8.69 21.00
N VAL A 328 -5.85 -9.62 20.14
CA VAL A 328 -7.25 -9.97 19.87
C VAL A 328 -7.92 -10.52 21.13
N TRP A 329 -7.22 -11.37 21.89
CA TRP A 329 -7.76 -11.94 23.11
C TRP A 329 -7.98 -10.90 24.19
N HIS A 330 -7.05 -9.95 24.34
CA HIS A 330 -7.23 -8.84 25.26
C HIS A 330 -8.35 -7.90 24.80
N ALA A 331 -8.50 -7.63 23.50
CA ALA A 331 -9.62 -6.86 22.99
C ALA A 331 -10.97 -7.56 23.26
N MET A 332 -11.01 -8.89 23.13
CA MET A 332 -12.17 -9.72 23.49
C MET A 332 -12.49 -9.64 24.99
N GLU A 333 -11.47 -9.70 25.85
CA GLU A 333 -11.61 -9.52 27.29
C GLU A 333 -12.25 -8.18 27.62
N GLN A 334 -11.68 -7.07 27.13
CA GLN A 334 -12.19 -5.72 27.41
C GLN A 334 -13.65 -5.56 26.96
N GLU A 335 -13.97 -6.06 25.77
CA GLU A 335 -15.33 -5.94 25.23
C GLU A 335 -16.32 -6.84 25.99
N PHE A 336 -15.89 -8.01 26.49
CA PHE A 336 -16.74 -8.91 27.28
C PHE A 336 -17.05 -8.31 28.64
N LEU A 337 -16.05 -7.71 29.28
CA LEU A 337 -16.20 -6.98 30.53
C LEU A 337 -17.13 -5.77 30.36
N ARG A 338 -16.98 -5.01 29.26
CA ARG A 338 -17.88 -3.90 28.92
C ARG A 338 -19.33 -4.37 28.76
N GLN A 339 -19.55 -5.46 28.03
CA GLN A 339 -20.89 -6.01 27.82
C GLN A 339 -21.51 -6.53 29.13
N TYR A 340 -20.73 -7.21 29.96
CA TYR A 340 -21.17 -7.66 31.28
C TYR A 340 -21.62 -6.49 32.14
N GLN A 341 -20.83 -5.42 32.21
CA GLN A 341 -21.19 -4.22 32.96
C GLN A 341 -22.50 -3.60 32.43
N GLU A 342 -22.68 -3.55 31.12
CA GLU A 342 -23.92 -3.06 30.50
C GLU A 342 -25.15 -3.90 30.89
N PHE A 343 -24.99 -5.23 31.00
CA PHE A 343 -26.06 -6.12 31.47
C PHE A 343 -26.37 -5.89 32.95
N GLU A 344 -25.36 -5.79 33.81
CA GLU A 344 -25.55 -5.48 35.24
C GLU A 344 -26.26 -4.12 35.42
N ASP A 345 -25.86 -3.09 34.69
CA ASP A 345 -26.51 -1.77 34.72
C ASP A 345 -27.97 -1.82 34.27
N LEU A 346 -28.30 -2.64 33.26
CA LEU A 346 -29.68 -2.86 32.80
C LEU A 346 -30.50 -3.64 33.83
N ILE A 347 -29.92 -4.63 34.50
CA ILE A 347 -30.57 -5.37 35.59
C ILE A 347 -30.90 -4.42 36.73
N GLN A 348 -29.95 -3.58 37.14
CA GLN A 348 -30.14 -2.62 38.22
C GLN A 348 -31.24 -1.59 37.91
N ARG A 349 -31.26 -1.04 36.69
CA ARG A 349 -32.23 -0.03 36.28
C ARG A 349 -33.62 -0.59 35.99
N CYS A 350 -33.71 -1.66 35.19
CA CYS A 350 -35.00 -2.18 34.71
C CYS A 350 -35.63 -3.24 35.62
N TYR A 351 -34.87 -3.81 36.55
CA TYR A 351 -35.31 -4.91 37.41
C TYR A 351 -34.97 -4.66 38.89
N ALA A 352 -34.92 -3.40 39.31
CA ALA A 352 -34.67 -3.00 40.69
C ALA A 352 -35.55 -3.78 41.71
N GLY A 353 -34.95 -4.15 42.84
CA GLY A 353 -35.63 -4.89 43.92
C GLY A 353 -36.05 -6.33 43.57
N SER A 354 -35.64 -6.88 42.42
CA SER A 354 -35.97 -8.24 42.02
C SER A 354 -35.06 -9.32 42.64
N GLY A 355 -33.91 -8.92 43.18
CA GLY A 355 -32.86 -9.81 43.67
C GLY A 355 -32.23 -10.67 42.58
N ILE A 356 -32.43 -10.34 41.31
CA ILE A 356 -31.83 -11.04 40.18
C ILE A 356 -30.42 -10.49 39.97
N ALA A 357 -29.44 -11.38 39.87
CA ALA A 357 -28.05 -11.09 39.57
C ALA A 357 -27.48 -12.19 38.68
N MET A 358 -26.37 -11.92 38.01
CA MET A 358 -25.62 -12.93 37.27
C MET A 358 -24.94 -13.94 38.22
N ASP A 359 -24.74 -15.18 37.76
CA ASP A 359 -24.13 -16.28 38.55
C ASP A 359 -22.60 -16.12 38.73
N PHE A 360 -22.02 -15.10 38.10
CA PHE A 360 -20.58 -14.83 38.12
C PHE A 360 -20.35 -13.32 38.23
N THR A 361 -19.20 -12.97 38.79
CA THR A 361 -18.77 -11.59 39.02
C THR A 361 -17.75 -11.12 38.00
N MET A 362 -17.46 -9.82 38.00
CA MET A 362 -16.35 -9.22 37.25
C MET A 362 -15.00 -9.91 37.57
N GLU A 363 -14.76 -10.23 38.85
CA GLU A 363 -13.52 -10.90 39.29
C GLU A 363 -13.44 -12.33 38.75
N ASP A 364 -14.56 -13.06 38.72
CA ASP A 364 -14.63 -14.39 38.13
C ASP A 364 -14.29 -14.34 36.63
N LEU A 365 -14.83 -13.37 35.90
CA LEU A 365 -14.53 -13.20 34.47
C LEU A 365 -13.03 -12.96 34.23
N LEU A 366 -12.44 -12.01 34.98
CA LEU A 366 -10.99 -11.76 34.91
C LEU A 366 -10.19 -13.02 35.22
N SER A 367 -10.60 -13.79 36.22
CA SER A 367 -10.00 -15.10 36.55
C SER A 367 -10.13 -16.10 35.41
N TYR A 368 -11.28 -16.14 34.72
CA TYR A 368 -11.49 -17.03 33.58
C TYR A 368 -10.54 -16.69 32.43
N PHE A 369 -10.49 -15.42 32.00
CA PHE A 369 -9.59 -14.96 30.93
C PHE A 369 -8.11 -15.24 31.27
N ASN A 370 -7.67 -14.90 32.49
CA ASN A 370 -6.32 -15.20 32.95
C ASN A 370 -6.02 -16.70 32.95
N SER A 371 -6.94 -17.53 33.44
CA SER A 371 -6.73 -18.98 33.47
C SER A 371 -6.63 -19.59 32.07
N ILE A 372 -7.40 -19.08 31.10
CA ILE A 372 -7.36 -19.52 29.71
C ILE A 372 -6.03 -19.15 29.07
N THR A 373 -5.54 -17.94 29.31
CA THR A 373 -4.25 -17.45 28.82
C THR A 373 -3.08 -18.19 29.45
N LEU A 374 -3.15 -18.57 30.73
CA LEU A 374 -2.07 -19.33 31.40
C LEU A 374 -2.03 -20.82 31.00
N SER A 375 -3.17 -21.36 30.52
CA SER A 375 -3.30 -22.78 30.17
C SER A 375 -2.93 -23.09 28.72
N ASN A 376 -2.59 -22.08 27.91
CA ASN A 376 -2.21 -22.20 26.50
C ASN A 376 -0.98 -21.33 26.23
#